data_AF-A0AA41U5R9-F1
#
_entry.id   AF-A0AA41U5R9-F1
#
_cell.length_a   1.000
_cell.length_b   1.000
_cell.length_c   1.000
_cell.angle_alpha   90.00
_cell.angle_beta   90.00
_cell.angle_gamma   90.00
#
_symmetry.space_group_name_H-M   'P 1'
#
loop_
_entity.id
_entity.type
_entity.pdbx_description
1 polymer ?
#
loop_
_entity_poly.entity_id
_entity_poly.type
_entity_poly.pdbx_seq_one_letter_code
_entity_poly.pdbx_strand_id
1 'polypeptide(L)'
;MATYVAVLLAESRVSGADGAIGAEPLYQESFVLLRADGAEDAREKAGAHGRGQQTAYVNAEGNTVSWTHKAVVDVSEVLDADLGDGAELYARHFRNYQAYQAFEPLLSGEDI
;
A
#
# COMPACT_ATOMS: atom_id res chain seq x y z
N MET A 1 -15.69 -18.17 -5.78
CA MET A 1 -15.29 -16.75 -5.83
C MET A 1 -15.72 -16.04 -4.56
N ALA A 2 -14.77 -15.45 -3.85
CA ALA A 2 -14.97 -14.68 -2.63
C ALA A 2 -14.31 -13.30 -2.76
N THR A 3 -14.57 -12.42 -1.79
CA THR A 3 -14.01 -11.08 -1.74
C THR A 3 -12.80 -11.07 -0.81
N TYR A 4 -11.70 -10.54 -1.30
CA TYR A 4 -10.44 -10.42 -0.58
C TYR A 4 -10.03 -8.96 -0.46
N VAL A 5 -9.24 -8.68 0.56
CA VAL A 5 -8.51 -7.43 0.72
C VAL A 5 -7.02 -7.74 0.64
N ALA A 6 -6.31 -6.98 -0.19
CA ALA A 6 -4.87 -7.04 -0.30
C ALA A 6 -4.27 -5.76 0.28
N VAL A 7 -3.19 -5.92 1.05
CA VAL A 7 -2.37 -4.82 1.56
C VAL A 7 -1.14 -4.71 0.69
N LEU A 8 -1.01 -3.61 -0.04
CA LEU A 8 0.11 -3.35 -0.96
C LEU A 8 1.00 -2.27 -0.39
N LEU A 9 2.31 -2.42 -0.57
CA LEU A 9 3.31 -1.40 -0.26
C LEU A 9 3.88 -0.84 -1.56
N ALA A 10 3.83 0.47 -1.70
CA ALA A 10 4.48 1.21 -2.76
C ALA A 10 5.53 2.18 -2.18
N GLU A 11 6.53 2.48 -2.99
CA GLU A 11 7.51 3.54 -2.72
C GLU A 11 7.30 4.64 -3.76
N SER A 12 7.24 5.88 -3.30
CA SER A 12 7.29 7.06 -4.15
C SER A 12 8.60 7.80 -3.94
N ARG A 13 9.20 8.24 -5.04
CA ARG A 13 10.50 8.92 -5.03
C ARG A 13 10.48 10.10 -5.97
N VAL A 14 11.15 11.18 -5.55
CA VAL A 14 11.46 12.32 -6.40
C VAL A 14 12.96 12.29 -6.71
N SER A 15 13.34 12.37 -7.97
CA SER A 15 14.74 12.54 -8.39
C SER A 15 14.89 13.80 -9.24
N GLY A 16 15.77 14.71 -8.80
CA GLY A 16 16.08 15.94 -9.52
C GLY A 16 16.92 15.70 -10.78
N ALA A 17 16.82 16.63 -11.74
CA ALA A 17 17.52 16.56 -13.03
C ALA A 17 19.06 16.51 -12.91
N ASP A 18 19.61 17.02 -11.80
CA ASP A 18 21.06 17.19 -11.61
C ASP A 18 21.67 16.17 -10.64
N GLY A 19 20.91 15.14 -10.25
CA GLY A 19 21.32 14.19 -9.20
C GLY A 19 21.32 14.77 -7.79
N ALA A 20 20.84 16.01 -7.62
CA ALA A 20 20.51 16.59 -6.31
C ALA A 20 19.45 15.70 -5.66
N ILE A 21 19.79 15.19 -4.48
CA ILE A 21 19.02 14.22 -3.70
C ILE A 21 17.62 14.80 -3.46
N GLY A 22 16.62 14.27 -4.15
CA GLY A 22 15.22 14.50 -3.77
C GLY A 22 14.99 13.95 -2.36
N ALA A 23 14.01 14.49 -1.66
CA ALA A 23 13.63 14.08 -0.30
C ALA A 23 13.62 12.55 -0.14
N GLU A 24 13.85 12.09 1.10
CA GLU A 24 13.73 10.66 1.47
C GLU A 24 12.47 10.04 0.85
N PRO A 25 12.53 8.80 0.37
CA PRO A 25 11.40 8.16 -0.27
C PRO A 25 10.20 8.11 0.70
N LEU A 26 9.01 8.35 0.16
CA LEU A 26 7.78 8.11 0.90
C LEU A 26 7.26 6.72 0.60
N TYR A 27 6.66 6.09 1.60
CA TYR A 27 6.06 4.77 1.48
C TYR A 27 4.54 4.89 1.65
N GLN A 28 3.80 4.13 0.85
CA GLN A 28 2.35 4.12 0.88
C GLN A 28 1.86 2.68 1.07
N GLU A 29 1.10 2.44 2.13
CA GLU A 29 0.29 1.23 2.28
C GLU A 29 -1.08 1.49 1.64
N SER A 30 -1.54 0.60 0.76
CA SER A 30 -2.87 0.69 0.14
C SER A 30 -3.64 -0.61 0.32
N PHE A 31 -4.95 -0.47 0.52
CA PHE A 31 -5.89 -1.58 0.72
C PHE A 31 -6.73 -1.75 -0.54
N VAL A 32 -6.64 -2.90 -1.18
CA VAL A 32 -7.25 -3.17 -2.48
C VAL A 32 -8.25 -4.31 -2.36
N LEU A 33 -9.50 -4.05 -2.75
CA LEU A 33 -10.55 -5.06 -2.81
C LEU A 33 -10.40 -5.90 -4.10
N LEU A 34 -10.45 -7.22 -3.96
CA LEU A 34 -10.28 -8.17 -5.07
C LEU A 34 -11.38 -9.24 -5.03
N ARG A 35 -11.82 -9.68 -6.21
CA ARG A 35 -12.62 -10.91 -6.35
C ARG A 35 -11.73 -12.02 -6.87
N ALA A 36 -11.68 -13.13 -6.14
CA ALA A 36 -10.79 -14.24 -6.44
C ALA A 36 -11.41 -15.59 -6.12
N ASP A 37 -10.89 -16.64 -6.76
CA ASP A 37 -11.34 -18.01 -6.54
C ASP A 37 -10.67 -18.68 -5.34
N GLY A 38 -9.63 -18.06 -4.79
CA GLY A 38 -8.92 -18.49 -3.59
C GLY A 38 -7.81 -17.49 -3.22
N ALA A 39 -7.16 -17.72 -2.08
CA ALA A 39 -6.09 -16.84 -1.58
C ALA A 39 -4.89 -16.72 -2.54
N GLU A 40 -4.54 -17.78 -3.26
CA GLU A 40 -3.44 -17.77 -4.23
C GLU A 40 -3.76 -16.88 -5.44
N ASP A 41 -4.94 -17.05 -6.05
CA ASP A 41 -5.44 -16.20 -7.13
C ASP A 41 -5.57 -14.73 -6.67
N ALA A 42 -6.04 -14.50 -5.44
CA ALA A 42 -6.10 -13.16 -4.86
C ALA A 42 -4.69 -12.52 -4.76
N ARG A 43 -3.68 -13.29 -4.35
CA ARG A 43 -2.29 -12.83 -4.24
C ARG A 43 -1.67 -12.53 -5.60
N GLU A 44 -1.95 -13.35 -6.62
CA GLU A 44 -1.51 -13.08 -7.99
C GLU A 44 -2.13 -11.78 -8.52
N LYS A 45 -3.45 -11.63 -8.36
CA LYS A 45 -4.19 -10.40 -8.74
C LYS A 45 -3.67 -9.17 -8.00
N ALA A 46 -3.40 -9.28 -6.70
CA ALA A 46 -2.82 -8.21 -5.89
C ALA A 46 -1.46 -7.76 -6.44
N GLY A 47 -0.58 -8.71 -6.76
CA GLY A 47 0.73 -8.41 -7.34
C GLY A 47 0.62 -7.80 -8.74
N ALA A 48 -0.27 -8.30 -9.59
CA ALA A 48 -0.52 -7.74 -10.91
C ALA A 48 -1.07 -6.30 -10.81
N HIS A 49 -2.00 -6.06 -9.89
CA HIS A 49 -2.54 -4.73 -9.60
C HIS A 49 -1.46 -3.76 -9.13
N GLY A 50 -0.66 -4.14 -8.14
CA GLY A 50 0.44 -3.32 -7.64
C GLY A 50 1.45 -2.98 -8.74
N ARG A 51 1.84 -3.96 -9.56
CA ARG A 51 2.74 -3.72 -10.71
C ARG A 51 2.13 -2.80 -11.75
N GLY A 52 0.82 -2.88 -11.98
CA GLY A 52 0.08 -2.02 -12.91
C GLY A 52 -0.04 -0.57 -12.46
N GLN A 53 0.10 -0.28 -11.16
CA GLN A 53 0.12 1.10 -10.65
C GLN A 53 1.49 1.79 -10.77
N GLN A 54 2.53 1.06 -11.16
CA GLN A 54 3.86 1.64 -11.30
C GLN A 54 3.88 2.66 -12.44
N THR A 55 4.42 3.83 -12.15
CA THR A 55 4.47 4.93 -13.11
C THR A 55 5.62 5.87 -12.79
N ALA A 56 6.05 6.65 -13.78
CA ALA A 56 6.96 7.75 -13.58
C ALA A 56 6.61 8.89 -14.53
N TYR A 57 6.70 10.13 -14.05
CA TYR A 57 6.49 11.32 -14.86
C TYR A 57 7.39 12.46 -14.40
N VAL A 58 7.60 13.43 -15.28
CA VAL A 58 8.33 14.66 -14.96
C VAL A 58 7.32 15.70 -14.48
N ASN A 59 7.51 16.24 -13.29
CA ASN A 59 6.65 17.27 -12.73
C ASN A 59 6.97 18.67 -13.31
N ALA A 60 6.22 19.70 -12.92
CA ALA A 60 6.40 21.07 -13.43
C ALA A 60 7.77 21.70 -13.10
N GLU A 61 8.49 21.15 -12.12
CA GLU A 61 9.82 21.61 -11.69
C GLU A 61 10.95 20.88 -12.43
N GLY A 62 10.62 19.97 -13.35
CA GLY A 62 11.62 19.16 -14.07
C GLY A 62 12.10 17.94 -13.28
N ASN A 63 11.52 17.66 -12.11
CA ASN A 63 11.86 16.49 -11.29
C ASN A 63 11.11 15.26 -11.79
N THR A 64 11.76 14.10 -11.80
CA THR A 64 11.08 12.82 -12.07
C THR A 64 10.46 12.31 -10.79
N VAL A 65 9.15 12.13 -10.78
CA VAL A 65 8.40 11.48 -9.70
C VAL A 65 8.08 10.06 -10.15
N SER A 66 8.40 9.07 -9.33
CA SER A 66 8.13 7.66 -9.61
C SER A 66 7.38 6.98 -8.48
N TRP A 67 6.50 6.05 -8.85
CA TRP A 67 5.85 5.09 -7.96
C TRP A 67 6.27 3.67 -8.36
N THR A 68 6.77 2.91 -7.39
CA THR A 68 7.19 1.52 -7.60
C THR A 68 6.49 0.59 -6.63
N HIS A 69 6.15 -0.60 -7.10
CA HIS A 69 5.55 -1.64 -6.26
C HIS A 69 6.65 -2.32 -5.46
N LYS A 70 6.54 -2.30 -4.13
CA LYS A 70 7.54 -2.90 -3.24
C LYS A 70 7.13 -4.30 -2.82
N ALA A 71 5.89 -4.48 -2.38
CA ALA A 71 5.43 -5.77 -1.89
C ALA A 71 3.91 -5.90 -1.89
N VAL A 72 3.44 -7.14 -2.00
CA VAL A 72 2.15 -7.57 -1.44
C VAL A 72 2.41 -7.96 0.01
N VAL A 73 2.03 -7.09 0.95
CA VAL A 73 2.27 -7.24 2.39
C VAL A 73 1.41 -8.37 2.94
N ASP A 74 0.12 -8.34 2.61
CA ASP A 74 -0.84 -9.34 3.07
C ASP A 74 -2.01 -9.50 2.10
N VAL A 75 -2.69 -10.64 2.17
CA VAL A 75 -3.95 -10.93 1.47
C VAL A 75 -4.81 -11.76 2.39
N SER A 76 -6.00 -11.25 2.71
CA SER A 76 -7.01 -11.93 3.51
C SER A 76 -8.34 -11.93 2.77
N GLU A 77 -9.17 -12.96 3.01
CA GLU A 77 -10.60 -12.83 2.76
C GLU A 77 -11.15 -11.69 3.64
N VAL A 78 -12.14 -10.95 3.13
CA VAL A 78 -12.81 -9.90 3.91
C VAL A 78 -13.51 -10.53 5.11
N LEU A 79 -13.48 -9.86 6.27
CA LEU A 79 -14.03 -10.40 7.52
C LEU A 79 -15.56 -10.41 7.51
N ASP A 80 -16.18 -9.32 7.07
CA ASP A 80 -17.62 -9.23 6.94
C ASP A 80 -18.11 -9.55 5.53
N ALA A 81 -19.05 -10.49 5.42
CA ALA A 81 -19.63 -10.90 4.15
C ALA A 81 -20.47 -9.81 3.47
N ASP A 82 -21.05 -8.89 4.26
CA ASP A 82 -21.82 -7.74 3.79
C ASP A 82 -21.04 -6.45 4.05
N LEU A 83 -20.74 -5.69 2.99
CA LEU A 83 -19.95 -4.45 3.05
C LEU A 83 -20.84 -3.25 3.36
N GLY A 84 -21.59 -3.34 4.46
CA GLY A 84 -22.47 -2.29 4.97
C GLY A 84 -21.76 -1.26 5.85
N ASP A 85 -22.56 -0.38 6.47
CA ASP A 85 -22.07 0.57 7.46
C ASP A 85 -21.47 -0.15 8.66
N GLY A 86 -20.24 0.22 9.04
CA GLY A 86 -19.49 -0.41 10.13
C GLY A 86 -18.82 -1.76 9.80
N ALA A 87 -18.87 -2.23 8.54
CA ALA A 87 -18.25 -3.50 8.16
C ALA A 87 -16.73 -3.48 8.32
N GLU A 88 -16.18 -4.53 8.92
CA GLU A 88 -14.75 -4.73 9.07
C GLU A 88 -14.17 -5.39 7.81
N LEU A 89 -13.31 -4.65 7.11
CA LEU A 89 -12.74 -5.14 5.84
C LEU A 89 -11.49 -6.00 6.06
N TYR A 90 -10.67 -5.62 7.03
CA TYR A 90 -9.36 -6.17 7.26
C TYR A 90 -8.94 -5.93 8.70
N ALA A 91 -8.38 -6.96 9.33
CA ALA A 91 -7.68 -6.83 10.59
C ALA A 91 -6.45 -7.73 10.58
N ARG A 92 -5.39 -7.31 11.27
CA ARG A 92 -4.19 -8.13 11.47
C ARG A 92 -3.76 -8.10 12.93
N HIS A 93 -3.32 -9.25 13.42
CA HIS A 93 -2.67 -9.35 14.71
C HIS A 93 -1.18 -9.00 14.57
N PHE A 94 -0.66 -8.24 15.52
CA PHE A 94 0.78 -7.99 15.66
C PHE A 94 1.18 -8.09 17.14
N ARG A 95 2.44 -8.41 17.41
CA ARG A 95 2.93 -8.68 18.78
C ARG A 95 3.69 -7.52 19.39
N ASN A 96 4.36 -6.70 18.57
CA ASN A 96 5.26 -5.65 19.04
C ASN A 96 4.59 -4.27 18.93
N TYR A 97 3.97 -3.82 20.01
CA TYR A 97 3.32 -2.52 20.07
C TYR A 97 4.29 -1.34 19.91
N GLN A 98 5.52 -1.45 20.44
CA GLN A 98 6.53 -0.39 20.29
C GLN A 98 6.94 -0.21 18.84
N ALA A 99 7.06 -1.30 18.07
CA ALA A 99 7.32 -1.21 16.64
C ALA A 99 6.16 -0.58 15.86
N TYR A 100 4.91 -0.85 16.25
CA TYR A 100 3.75 -0.20 15.65
C TYR A 100 3.75 1.31 15.93
N GLN A 101 4.05 1.70 17.17
CA GLN A 101 4.14 3.11 17.56
C GLN A 101 5.28 3.87 16.86
N ALA A 102 6.37 3.19 16.53
CA ALA A 102 7.45 3.75 15.72
C ALA A 102 7.12 3.82 14.21
N PHE A 103 6.24 2.94 13.74
CA PHE A 103 5.80 2.89 12.34
C PHE A 103 4.71 3.90 12.01
N GLU A 104 3.76 4.15 12.93
CA GLU A 104 2.56 4.96 12.72
C GLU A 104 2.69 6.35 13.36
N PRO A 105 3.06 7.39 12.59
CA PRO A 105 3.25 8.74 13.13
C PRO A 105 1.94 9.35 13.65
N LEU A 106 0.78 8.90 13.16
CA LEU A 106 -0.50 9.41 13.64
C LEU A 106 -0.78 9.01 15.11
N LEU A 107 -0.12 7.98 15.64
CA LEU A 107 -0.22 7.61 17.06
C LEU A 107 0.45 8.64 17.99
N SER A 108 1.45 9.39 17.51
CA SER A 108 2.10 10.46 18.27
C SER A 108 1.44 11.83 18.04
N GLY A 109 0.46 11.92 17.13
CA GLY A 109 -0.23 13.16 16.76
C GLY A 109 0.56 14.02 15.75
N GLU A 110 1.43 13.42 14.95
CA GLU A 110 2.12 14.09 13.86
C GLU A 110 1.17 14.37 12.67
N ASP A 111 1.23 15.58 12.10
CA ASP A 111 0.50 15.94 10.87
C ASP A 111 1.33 15.52 9.65
N ILE A 112 0.79 14.64 8.80
CA ILE A 112 1.43 14.14 7.56
C ILE A 112 0.93 14.93 6.34
#